data_AF-A0A9W4Z8N5-F1
#
_entry.id   AF-A0A9W4Z8N5-F1
#
_cell.length_a   1.000
_cell.length_b   1.000
_cell.length_c   1.000
_cell.angle_alpha   90.00
_cell.angle_beta   90.00
_cell.angle_gamma   90.00
#
_symmetry.space_group_name_H-M   'P 1'
#
loop_
_entity.id
_entity.type
_entity.pdbx_description
1 polymer ?
#
loop_
_entity_poly.entity_id
_entity_poly.type
_entity_poly.pdbx_seq_one_letter_code
_entity_poly.pdbx_strand_id
1 'polypeptide(L)'
;MKQGIVGLIIVVLVGISVWLWNQNRTLQHKVEQTEKKWTEQVKELKTENRALEKRVTVLTENTQDKGQEVAKQFVELLIQNDNKQKEKPGFEKIKEMITGEARNKLLNAPDDAHNHIEDDGSMHIQAKAKITDMYYIKTADNKANVTVKYDYLVTIDGTEQQEKHTMKLNLVLEGDKWFVENYEFQINTGIEGP
;
A
#
# COMPACT_ATOMS: atom_id res chain seq x y z
N MET A 1 -62.65 -8.78 -66.48
CA MET A 1 -61.28 -8.25 -66.26
C MET A 1 -61.02 -7.68 -64.85
N LYS A 2 -62.02 -7.17 -64.09
CA LYS A 2 -61.75 -6.54 -62.78
C LYS A 2 -61.45 -7.51 -61.61
N GLN A 3 -61.98 -8.74 -61.61
CA GLN A 3 -61.79 -9.68 -60.48
C GLN A 3 -60.45 -10.44 -60.49
N GLY A 4 -59.84 -10.69 -61.65
CA GLY A 4 -58.52 -11.33 -61.74
C GLY A 4 -57.38 -10.45 -61.20
N ILE A 5 -57.50 -9.13 -61.36
CA ILE A 5 -56.52 -8.15 -60.84
C ILE A 5 -56.61 -8.04 -59.31
N VAL A 6 -57.82 -8.08 -58.75
CA VAL A 6 -58.04 -8.05 -57.29
C VAL A 6 -57.49 -9.30 -56.61
N GLY A 7 -57.68 -10.49 -57.21
CA GLY A 7 -57.09 -11.74 -56.69
C GLY A 7 -55.56 -11.72 -56.68
N LEU A 8 -54.94 -11.17 -57.73
CA LEU A 8 -53.48 -11.06 -57.84
C LEU A 8 -52.90 -10.08 -56.80
N ILE A 9 -53.58 -8.96 -56.54
CA ILE A 9 -53.19 -7.99 -55.51
C ILE A 9 -53.26 -8.62 -54.11
N ILE A 10 -54.30 -9.42 -53.82
CA ILE A 10 -54.44 -10.10 -52.52
C ILE A 10 -53.30 -11.10 -52.30
N VAL A 11 -52.93 -11.88 -53.32
CA VAL A 11 -51.82 -12.85 -53.21
C VAL A 11 -50.48 -12.15 -52.96
N VAL A 12 -50.24 -11.02 -53.64
CA VAL A 12 -49.03 -10.20 -53.41
C VAL A 12 -49.00 -9.63 -51.98
N LEU A 13 -50.13 -9.12 -51.49
CA LEU A 13 -50.23 -8.58 -50.13
C LEU A 13 -50.00 -9.66 -49.07
N VAL A 14 -50.61 -10.85 -49.23
CA VAL A 14 -50.39 -11.99 -48.31
C VAL A 14 -48.92 -12.42 -48.33
N GLY A 15 -48.28 -12.47 -49.50
CA GLY A 15 -46.85 -12.77 -49.63
C GLY A 15 -45.95 -11.77 -48.87
N ILE A 16 -46.25 -10.47 -49.01
CA ILE A 16 -45.52 -9.41 -48.28
C ILE A 16 -45.76 -9.52 -46.77
N SER A 17 -47.00 -9.80 -46.34
CA SER A 17 -47.31 -9.98 -44.91
C SER A 17 -46.57 -11.17 -44.29
N VAL A 18 -46.49 -12.31 -44.98
CA VAL A 18 -45.74 -13.48 -44.49
C VAL A 18 -44.23 -13.21 -44.45
N TRP A 19 -43.70 -12.48 -45.44
CA TRP A 19 -42.29 -12.09 -45.47
C TRP A 19 -41.93 -11.15 -44.32
N LEU A 20 -42.73 -10.11 -44.08
CA LEU A 20 -42.57 -9.19 -42.94
C LEU A 20 -42.66 -9.91 -41.60
N TRP A 21 -43.56 -10.88 -41.47
CA TRP A 21 -43.71 -11.66 -40.23
C TRP A 21 -42.49 -12.54 -39.95
N ASN A 22 -41.93 -13.17 -40.98
CA ASN A 22 -40.71 -13.97 -40.85
C ASN A 22 -39.48 -13.11 -40.50
N GLN A 23 -39.38 -11.92 -41.11
CA GLN A 23 -38.31 -10.96 -40.80
C GLN A 23 -38.42 -10.43 -39.36
N ASN A 24 -39.64 -10.13 -38.89
CA ASN A 24 -39.89 -9.66 -37.53
C ASN A 24 -39.54 -10.73 -36.48
N ARG A 25 -39.90 -12.01 -36.71
CA ARG A 25 -39.49 -13.11 -35.82
C ARG A 25 -37.98 -13.28 -35.76
N THR A 26 -37.31 -13.15 -36.91
CA THR A 26 -35.84 -13.25 -36.98
C THR A 26 -35.17 -12.11 -36.22
N LEU A 27 -35.71 -10.89 -36.33
CA LEU A 27 -35.23 -9.72 -35.58
C LEU A 27 -35.45 -9.89 -34.08
N GLN A 28 -36.64 -10.34 -33.65
CA GLN A 28 -36.93 -10.58 -32.24
C GLN A 28 -35.99 -11.62 -31.62
N HIS A 29 -35.75 -12.74 -32.28
CA HIS A 29 -34.79 -13.74 -31.80
C HIS A 29 -33.35 -13.20 -31.72
N LYS A 30 -32.92 -12.37 -32.68
CA LYS A 30 -31.60 -11.73 -32.62
C LYS A 30 -31.50 -10.75 -31.46
N VAL A 31 -32.55 -9.96 -31.20
CA VAL A 31 -32.61 -9.02 -30.07
C VAL A 31 -32.56 -9.79 -28.75
N GLU A 32 -33.40 -10.82 -28.57
CA GLU A 32 -33.39 -11.65 -27.36
C GLU A 32 -32.05 -12.34 -27.11
N GLN A 33 -31.40 -12.87 -28.16
CA GLN A 33 -30.06 -13.46 -28.02
C GLN A 33 -29.00 -12.42 -27.64
N THR A 34 -29.11 -11.22 -28.18
CA THR A 34 -28.17 -10.13 -27.88
C THR A 34 -28.37 -9.63 -26.46
N GLU A 35 -29.61 -9.45 -26.01
CA GLU A 35 -29.94 -9.08 -24.63
C GLU A 35 -29.47 -10.12 -23.62
N LYS A 36 -29.65 -11.41 -23.89
CA LYS A 36 -29.14 -12.50 -23.03
C LYS A 36 -27.62 -12.45 -22.91
N LYS A 37 -26.91 -12.36 -24.04
CA LYS A 37 -25.44 -12.24 -24.04
C LYS A 37 -24.97 -11.00 -23.30
N TRP A 38 -25.64 -9.86 -23.51
CA TRP A 38 -25.31 -8.61 -22.85
C TRP A 38 -25.53 -8.70 -21.34
N THR A 39 -26.63 -9.32 -20.91
CA THR A 39 -26.96 -9.50 -19.50
C THR A 39 -25.98 -10.45 -18.81
N GLU A 40 -25.56 -11.52 -19.50
CA GLU A 40 -24.53 -12.44 -19.02
C GLU A 40 -23.18 -11.74 -18.85
N GLN A 41 -22.73 -10.98 -19.87
CA GLN A 41 -21.48 -10.22 -19.80
C GLN A 41 -21.50 -9.16 -18.70
N VAL A 42 -22.60 -8.43 -18.53
CA VAL A 42 -22.75 -7.45 -17.44
C VAL A 42 -22.71 -8.14 -16.07
N LYS A 43 -23.30 -9.33 -15.94
CA LYS A 43 -23.28 -10.10 -14.70
C LYS A 43 -21.88 -10.64 -14.38
N GLU A 44 -21.16 -11.13 -15.39
CA GLU A 44 -19.77 -11.58 -15.27
C GLU A 44 -18.86 -10.42 -14.85
N LEU A 45 -18.90 -9.30 -15.59
CA LEU A 45 -18.14 -8.09 -15.28
C LEU A 45 -18.44 -7.57 -13.88
N LYS A 46 -19.70 -7.56 -13.44
CA LYS A 46 -20.06 -7.12 -12.08
C LYS A 46 -19.52 -8.07 -11.01
N THR A 47 -19.39 -9.36 -11.33
CA THR A 47 -18.84 -10.37 -10.42
C THR A 47 -17.32 -10.24 -10.33
N GLU A 48 -16.64 -10.08 -11.46
CA GLU A 48 -15.20 -9.80 -11.52
C GLU A 48 -14.85 -8.50 -10.81
N ASN A 49 -15.62 -7.43 -11.04
CA ASN A 49 -15.39 -6.14 -10.42
C ASN A 49 -15.55 -6.22 -8.89
N ARG A 50 -16.59 -6.90 -8.38
CA ARG A 50 -16.73 -7.17 -6.93
C ARG A 50 -15.61 -8.03 -6.35
N ALA A 51 -15.10 -9.00 -7.12
CA ALA A 51 -13.99 -9.84 -6.68
C ALA A 51 -12.68 -9.04 -6.65
N LEU A 52 -12.47 -8.15 -7.62
CA LEU A 52 -11.37 -7.21 -7.66
C LEU A 52 -11.43 -6.21 -6.51
N GLU A 53 -12.59 -5.58 -6.27
CA GLU A 53 -12.82 -4.70 -5.11
C GLU A 53 -12.47 -5.40 -3.79
N LYS A 54 -12.96 -6.63 -3.57
CA LYS A 54 -12.62 -7.41 -2.38
C LYS A 54 -11.14 -7.72 -2.26
N ARG A 55 -10.47 -8.07 -3.36
CA ARG A 55 -9.02 -8.31 -3.37
C ARG A 55 -8.25 -7.03 -3.08
N VAL A 56 -8.66 -5.89 -3.64
CA VAL A 56 -8.08 -4.58 -3.37
C VAL A 56 -8.25 -4.20 -1.91
N THR A 57 -9.41 -4.43 -1.29
CA THR A 57 -9.64 -4.16 0.14
C THR A 57 -8.76 -5.04 1.02
N VAL A 58 -8.72 -6.35 0.81
CA VAL A 58 -7.90 -7.28 1.62
C VAL A 58 -6.41 -7.02 1.45
N LEU A 59 -5.97 -6.64 0.24
CA LEU A 59 -4.61 -6.16 0.02
C LEU A 59 -4.41 -4.89 0.84
N THR A 60 -5.22 -3.85 0.65
CA THR A 60 -5.11 -2.55 1.34
C THR A 60 -5.08 -2.68 2.88
N GLU A 61 -5.92 -3.52 3.46
CA GLU A 61 -5.97 -3.79 4.91
C GLU A 61 -4.67 -4.45 5.41
N ASN A 62 -4.15 -5.46 4.70
CA ASN A 62 -2.86 -6.08 5.05
C ASN A 62 -1.65 -5.20 4.75
N THR A 63 -1.79 -4.25 3.83
CA THR A 63 -0.69 -3.40 3.40
C THR A 63 -0.34 -2.37 4.49
N GLN A 64 -1.34 -1.84 5.22
CA GLN A 64 -1.11 -0.91 6.33
C GLN A 64 -0.33 -1.58 7.47
N ASP A 65 -0.81 -2.72 7.98
CA ASP A 65 -0.17 -3.42 9.10
C ASP A 65 1.29 -3.78 8.79
N LYS A 66 1.53 -4.27 7.56
CA LYS A 66 2.89 -4.57 7.09
C LYS A 66 3.77 -3.32 7.00
N GLY A 67 3.22 -2.21 6.50
CA GLY A 67 3.95 -0.93 6.43
C GLY A 67 4.29 -0.40 7.82
N GLN A 68 3.35 -0.46 8.76
CA GLN A 68 3.58 -0.07 10.15
C GLN A 68 4.61 -0.96 10.84
N GLU A 69 4.58 -2.28 10.61
CA GLU A 69 5.56 -3.22 11.16
C GLU A 69 6.98 -2.95 10.63
N VAL A 70 7.11 -2.67 9.32
CA VAL A 70 8.40 -2.29 8.72
C VAL A 70 8.91 -0.98 9.33
N ALA A 71 8.05 0.02 9.50
CA ALA A 71 8.42 1.28 10.13
C ALA A 71 8.85 1.10 11.59
N LYS A 72 8.10 0.29 12.36
CA LYS A 72 8.43 -0.06 13.75
C LYS A 72 9.81 -0.69 13.85
N GLN A 73 10.03 -1.77 13.10
CA GLN A 73 11.29 -2.51 13.13
C GLN A 73 12.46 -1.62 12.69
N PHE A 74 12.25 -0.76 11.68
CA PHE A 74 13.28 0.17 11.26
C PHE A 74 13.68 1.14 12.37
N VAL A 75 12.71 1.76 13.05
CA VAL A 75 12.98 2.69 14.16
C VAL A 75 13.69 1.98 15.31
N GLU A 76 13.20 0.81 15.73
CA GLU A 76 13.81 0.03 16.81
C GLU A 76 15.28 -0.30 16.50
N LEU A 77 15.58 -0.82 15.31
CA LEU A 77 16.94 -1.18 14.90
C LEU A 77 17.83 0.05 14.70
N LEU A 78 17.29 1.14 14.14
CA LEU A 78 18.05 2.36 13.89
C LEU A 78 18.49 3.02 15.20
N ILE A 79 17.65 2.98 16.23
CA ILE A 79 17.94 3.57 17.54
C ILE A 79 18.73 2.62 18.45
N GLN A 80 18.60 1.32 18.28
CA GLN A 80 19.29 0.34 19.10
C GLN A 80 20.81 0.53 19.01
N ASN A 81 21.43 0.81 20.16
CA ASN A 81 22.87 0.96 20.29
C ASN A 81 23.36 0.44 21.64
N ASP A 82 24.57 -0.11 21.65
CA ASP A 82 25.30 -0.47 22.85
C ASP A 82 26.78 -0.23 22.57
N ASN A 83 27.37 0.77 23.22
CA ASN A 83 28.75 1.19 22.93
C ASN A 83 29.81 0.13 23.30
N LYS A 84 29.44 -0.90 24.06
CA LYS A 84 30.32 -2.06 24.33
C LYS A 84 30.32 -3.09 23.20
N GLN A 85 29.39 -3.00 22.24
CA GLN A 85 29.36 -3.86 21.07
C GLN A 85 30.23 -3.27 19.97
N LYS A 86 31.11 -4.10 19.38
CA LYS A 86 31.99 -3.68 18.27
C LYS A 86 31.23 -3.34 16.99
N GLU A 87 30.04 -3.90 16.83
CA GLU A 87 29.19 -3.71 15.67
C GLU A 87 27.80 -3.31 16.13
N LYS A 88 27.15 -2.41 15.39
CA LYS A 88 25.79 -2.00 15.68
C LYS A 88 24.84 -3.17 15.42
N PRO A 89 24.14 -3.68 16.45
CA PRO A 89 23.25 -4.81 16.29
C PRO A 89 22.14 -4.48 15.29
N GLY A 90 21.93 -5.37 14.32
CA GLY A 90 20.85 -5.22 13.34
C GLY A 90 21.13 -4.30 12.15
N PHE A 91 22.35 -3.76 12.02
CA PHE A 91 22.70 -2.88 10.90
C PHE A 91 22.54 -3.56 9.52
N GLU A 92 22.91 -4.83 9.38
CA GLU A 92 22.67 -5.59 8.14
C GLU A 92 21.17 -5.73 7.82
N LYS A 93 20.34 -5.91 8.84
CA LYS A 93 18.88 -5.95 8.66
C LYS A 93 18.33 -4.60 8.22
N ILE A 94 18.87 -3.49 8.75
CA ILE A 94 18.50 -2.13 8.29
C ILE A 94 18.83 -1.96 6.80
N LYS A 95 19.98 -2.46 6.33
CA LYS A 95 20.37 -2.38 4.90
C LYS A 95 19.36 -3.07 3.98
N GLU A 96 18.75 -4.16 4.43
CA GLU A 96 17.71 -4.90 3.69
C GLU A 96 16.35 -4.19 3.69
N MET A 97 16.13 -3.24 4.59
CA MET A 97 14.85 -2.53 4.77
C MET A 97 14.81 -1.16 4.10
N ILE A 98 15.94 -0.66 3.59
CA ILE A 98 16.06 0.70 3.03
C ILE A 98 16.28 0.72 1.52
N THR A 99 15.73 1.74 0.88
CA THR A 99 15.96 2.08 -0.52
C THR A 99 16.13 3.60 -0.67
N GLY A 100 16.34 4.08 -1.89
CA GLY A 100 16.30 5.51 -2.21
C GLY A 100 17.20 6.39 -1.34
N GLU A 101 16.62 7.46 -0.77
CA GLU A 101 17.33 8.46 0.02
C GLU A 101 17.77 7.91 1.38
N ALA A 102 16.96 7.06 2.02
CA ALA A 102 17.32 6.41 3.28
C ALA A 102 18.60 5.59 3.16
N ARG A 103 18.77 4.87 2.04
CA ARG A 103 20.00 4.13 1.73
C ARG A 103 21.22 5.05 1.63
N ASN A 104 21.08 6.18 0.94
CA ASN A 104 22.17 7.14 0.81
C ASN A 104 22.52 7.78 2.16
N LYS A 105 21.52 8.13 2.98
CA LYS A 105 21.72 8.70 4.32
C LYS A 105 22.46 7.75 5.26
N LEU A 106 22.17 6.45 5.22
CA LEU A 106 22.76 5.48 6.14
C LEU A 106 24.10 4.89 5.68
N LEU A 107 24.31 4.76 4.37
CA LEU A 107 25.49 4.06 3.83
C LEU A 107 26.55 4.98 3.27
N ASN A 108 26.18 6.20 2.87
CA ASN A 108 27.12 7.19 2.34
C ASN A 108 27.34 8.36 3.32
N ALA A 109 26.87 8.24 4.56
CA ALA A 109 27.30 9.14 5.62
C ALA A 109 28.80 8.93 5.86
N PRO A 110 29.59 10.01 6.07
CA PRO A 110 30.99 9.88 6.45
C PRO A 110 31.11 8.99 7.70
N ASP A 111 32.13 8.13 7.76
CA ASP A 111 32.35 7.12 8.80
C ASP A 111 32.26 7.65 10.26
N ASP A 112 32.43 8.96 10.45
CA ASP A 112 32.31 9.66 11.74
C ASP A 112 30.89 9.95 12.22
N ALA A 113 29.86 9.91 11.37
CA ALA A 113 28.50 10.34 11.74
C ALA A 113 27.67 9.28 12.48
N HIS A 114 28.15 8.03 12.52
CA HIS A 114 27.41 6.90 13.11
C HIS A 114 28.15 6.18 14.23
N ASN A 115 29.44 6.47 14.46
CA ASN A 115 30.31 5.66 15.31
C ASN A 115 30.95 6.35 16.53
N HIS A 116 30.73 7.64 16.78
CA HIS A 116 31.33 8.28 17.93
C HIS A 116 30.28 8.91 18.84
N ILE A 117 29.76 8.12 19.78
CA ILE A 117 29.84 8.64 21.14
C ILE A 117 31.33 8.50 21.47
N GLU A 118 32.07 9.60 21.44
CA GLU A 118 33.43 9.66 21.95
C GLU A 118 33.38 9.31 23.44
N ASP A 119 33.39 8.02 23.74
CA ASP A 119 33.52 7.50 25.09
C ASP A 119 34.94 6.98 25.22
N ASP A 120 35.64 7.41 26.26
CA ASP A 120 36.99 6.97 26.59
C ASP A 120 37.04 5.49 27.07
N GLY A 121 35.90 4.79 26.94
CA GLY A 121 35.66 3.42 27.35
C GLY A 121 35.24 3.28 28.81
N SER A 122 35.01 4.39 29.53
CA SER A 122 34.64 4.35 30.94
C SER A 122 33.13 4.23 31.20
N MET A 123 32.27 4.72 30.30
CA MET A 123 30.82 4.75 30.53
C MET A 123 30.06 3.74 29.66
N HIS A 124 29.22 2.89 30.27
CA HIS A 124 28.34 2.02 29.50
C HIS A 124 27.10 2.78 29.04
N ILE A 125 26.96 2.97 27.73
CA ILE A 125 25.84 3.66 27.12
C ILE A 125 25.03 2.69 26.26
N GLN A 126 23.75 2.54 26.58
CA GLN A 126 22.78 1.77 25.82
C GLN A 126 21.63 2.65 25.38
N ALA A 127 21.19 2.52 24.14
CA ALA A 127 20.03 3.22 23.61
C ALA A 127 19.02 2.25 23.00
N LYS A 128 17.73 2.49 23.24
CA LYS A 128 16.61 1.73 22.66
C LYS A 128 15.42 2.64 22.40
N ALA A 129 14.62 2.31 21.38
CA ALA A 129 13.33 2.95 21.16
C ALA A 129 12.21 2.07 21.72
N LYS A 130 11.28 2.67 22.45
CA LYS A 130 10.01 2.05 22.82
C LYS A 130 8.88 2.77 22.08
N ILE A 131 8.32 2.11 21.06
CA ILE A 131 7.27 2.70 20.24
C ILE A 131 6.01 2.90 21.10
N THR A 132 5.49 4.13 21.12
CA THR A 132 4.30 4.51 21.89
C THR A 132 3.08 4.66 21.00
N ASP A 133 3.28 5.12 19.76
CA ASP A 133 2.19 5.35 18.82
C ASP A 133 2.68 5.37 17.37
N MET A 134 1.80 5.07 16.42
CA MET A 134 2.10 5.07 15.00
C MET A 134 0.90 5.53 14.17
N TYR A 135 1.13 6.46 13.25
CA TYR A 135 0.12 6.96 12.32
C TYR A 135 0.50 6.63 10.89
N TYR A 136 -0.37 5.91 10.18
CA TYR A 136 -0.18 5.52 8.79
C TYR A 136 -1.07 6.35 7.86
N ILE A 137 -0.49 6.87 6.77
CA ILE A 137 -1.21 7.62 5.74
C ILE A 137 -0.80 7.06 4.38
N LYS A 138 -1.73 6.43 3.66
CA LYS A 138 -1.51 6.02 2.27
C LYS A 138 -1.38 7.28 1.39
N THR A 139 -0.26 7.41 0.67
CA THR A 139 0.01 8.56 -0.21
C THR A 139 -0.12 8.20 -1.69
N ALA A 140 0.11 6.94 -2.05
CA ALA A 140 -0.15 6.36 -3.36
C ALA A 140 -0.45 4.86 -3.24
N ASP A 141 -0.76 4.17 -4.34
CA ASP A 141 -1.01 2.72 -4.32
C ASP A 141 0.15 1.90 -3.77
N ASN A 142 1.37 2.34 -4.04
CA ASN A 142 2.61 1.71 -3.57
C ASN A 142 3.42 2.60 -2.61
N LYS A 143 2.83 3.66 -2.04
CA LYS A 143 3.53 4.58 -1.13
C LYS A 143 2.71 4.93 0.11
N ALA A 144 3.39 5.10 1.22
CA ALA A 144 2.77 5.53 2.46
C ALA A 144 3.72 6.37 3.31
N ASN A 145 3.15 7.24 4.13
CA ASN A 145 3.88 7.96 5.16
C ASN A 145 3.51 7.37 6.52
N VAL A 146 4.51 7.07 7.34
CA VAL A 146 4.33 6.60 8.71
C VAL A 146 4.99 7.56 9.67
N THR A 147 4.23 8.06 10.64
CA THR A 147 4.77 8.84 11.77
C THR A 147 4.84 7.93 12.99
N VAL A 148 6.05 7.69 13.48
CA VAL A 148 6.33 6.84 14.63
C VAL A 148 6.69 7.72 15.82
N LYS A 149 5.93 7.64 16.91
CA LYS A 149 6.25 8.26 18.19
C LYS A 149 6.86 7.21 19.10
N TYR A 150 7.94 7.54 19.78
CA TYR A 150 8.65 6.60 20.64
C TYR A 150 9.31 7.30 21.81
N ASP A 151 9.45 6.55 22.91
CA ASP A 151 10.31 6.91 24.01
C ASP A 151 11.74 6.47 23.66
N TYR A 152 12.65 7.43 23.54
CA TYR A 152 14.09 7.21 23.42
C TYR A 152 14.65 7.00 24.83
N LEU A 153 15.09 5.78 25.10
CA LEU A 153 15.58 5.35 26.41
C LEU A 153 17.09 5.19 26.32
N VAL A 154 17.82 6.05 27.03
CA VAL A 154 19.28 6.01 27.15
C VAL A 154 19.65 5.59 28.55
N THR A 155 20.40 4.50 28.68
CA THR A 155 20.97 4.07 29.95
C THR A 155 22.45 4.42 29.97
N ILE A 156 22.88 5.21 30.95
CA ILE A 156 24.27 5.56 31.20
C ILE A 156 24.63 5.00 32.58
N ASP A 157 25.51 4.00 32.62
CA ASP A 157 25.97 3.33 33.85
C ASP A 157 24.82 2.90 34.80
N GLY A 158 23.71 2.42 34.21
CA GLY A 158 22.53 1.94 34.93
C GLY A 158 21.50 3.02 35.27
N THR A 159 21.77 4.30 34.97
CA THR A 159 20.78 5.37 35.08
C THR A 159 20.05 5.54 33.75
N GLU A 160 18.74 5.27 33.72
CA GLU A 160 17.91 5.42 32.52
C GLU A 160 17.36 6.86 32.44
N GLN A 161 17.55 7.49 31.29
CA GLN A 161 16.93 8.74 30.89
C GLN A 161 15.95 8.46 29.75
N GLN A 162 14.83 9.18 29.75
CA GLN A 162 13.76 9.03 28.77
C GLN A 162 13.46 10.35 28.09
N GLU A 163 13.46 10.34 26.76
CA GLU A 163 13.02 11.46 25.93
C GLU A 163 11.91 11.01 24.96
N LYS A 164 11.00 11.91 24.60
CA LYS A 164 9.93 11.61 23.64
C LYS A 164 10.31 12.12 22.26
N HIS A 165 10.49 11.20 21.32
CA HIS A 165 10.93 11.52 19.97
C HIS A 165 9.84 11.17 18.95
N THR A 166 9.95 11.74 17.76
CA THR A 166 9.08 11.40 16.63
C THR A 166 9.94 11.20 15.38
N MET A 167 9.65 10.16 14.62
CA MET A 167 10.26 9.90 13.32
C MET A 167 9.19 9.85 12.25
N LYS A 168 9.44 10.52 11.13
CA LYS A 168 8.61 10.41 9.93
C LYS A 168 9.34 9.51 8.93
N LEU A 169 8.63 8.56 8.38
CA LEU A 169 9.13 7.61 7.39
C LEU A 169 8.27 7.68 6.13
N ASN A 170 8.93 7.68 4.98
CA ASN A 170 8.28 7.49 3.70
C ASN A 170 8.58 6.05 3.26
N LEU A 171 7.52 5.29 3.01
CA LEU A 171 7.57 3.90 2.61
C LEU A 171 7.22 3.75 1.14
N VAL A 172 7.86 2.78 0.49
CA VAL A 172 7.55 2.34 -0.87
C VAL A 172 7.40 0.82 -0.93
N LEU A 173 6.36 0.35 -1.61
CA LEU A 173 6.09 -1.05 -1.87
C LEU A 173 6.71 -1.42 -3.22
N GLU A 174 7.71 -2.29 -3.20
CA GLU A 174 8.33 -2.87 -4.40
C GLU A 174 8.07 -4.38 -4.41
N GLY A 175 7.28 -4.83 -5.40
CA GLY A 175 6.77 -6.20 -5.41
C GLY A 175 5.80 -6.45 -4.25
N ASP A 176 6.15 -7.36 -3.35
CA ASP A 176 5.39 -7.73 -2.15
C ASP A 176 6.00 -7.24 -0.83
N LYS A 177 7.07 -6.42 -0.90
CA LYS A 177 7.83 -5.94 0.25
C LYS A 177 7.84 -4.43 0.36
N TRP A 178 7.68 -3.95 1.59
CA TRP A 178 7.78 -2.54 1.94
C TRP A 178 9.21 -2.18 2.31
N PHE A 179 9.66 -1.02 1.83
CA PHE A 179 10.98 -0.46 2.09
C PHE A 179 10.83 0.98 2.61
N VAL A 180 11.78 1.42 3.41
CA VAL A 180 11.93 2.82 3.81
C VAL A 180 12.68 3.56 2.70
N GLU A 181 11.98 4.46 2.01
CA GLU A 181 12.52 5.30 0.92
C GLU A 181 13.21 6.55 1.50
N ASN A 182 12.67 7.10 2.59
CA ASN A 182 13.23 8.26 3.29
C ASN A 182 12.82 8.26 4.77
N TYR A 183 13.60 8.93 5.62
CA TYR A 183 13.23 9.19 7.01
C TYR A 183 13.75 10.56 7.50
N GLU A 184 13.04 11.12 8.47
CA GLU A 184 13.35 12.41 9.11
C GLU A 184 13.13 12.32 10.63
N PHE A 185 14.12 12.78 11.39
CA PHE A 185 14.02 12.94 12.83
C PHE A 185 13.30 14.25 13.18
N GLN A 186 12.33 14.17 14.06
CA GLN A 186 11.72 15.34 14.70
C GLN A 186 11.98 15.25 16.20
N ILE A 187 12.97 16.01 16.65
CA ILE A 187 13.25 16.19 18.07
C ILE A 187 12.25 17.22 18.59
N ASN A 188 11.26 16.78 19.35
CA ASN A 188 10.40 17.68 20.09
C ASN A 188 11.12 18.03 21.39
N THR A 189 11.90 19.12 21.40
CA THR A 189 12.53 19.62 22.63
C THR A 189 11.43 20.12 23.58
N GLY A 190 11.03 19.25 24.51
CA GLY A 190 10.18 19.58 25.65
C GLY A 190 10.84 19.01 26.90
N ILE A 191 11.57 19.86 27.62
CA ILE A 191 12.13 19.52 28.93
C ILE A 191 10.97 19.62 29.93
N GLU A 192 10.33 18.51 30.29
CA GLU A 192 9.54 18.47 31.52
C GLU A 192 10.52 18.20 32.66
N GLY A 193 11.04 19.29 33.25
CA GLY A 193 11.67 19.29 34.56
C GLY A 193 10.61 19.21 35.67
N PRO A 194 11.02 18.83 36.89
CA PRO A 194 10.13 18.49 38.02
C PRO A 194 9.16 19.59 38.45
#